data_AF-G0NX25-F1
#
_entry.id   AF-G0NX25-F1
#
_cell.length_a   1.000
_cell.length_b   1.000
_cell.length_c   1.000
_cell.angle_alpha   90.00
_cell.angle_beta   90.00
_cell.angle_gamma   90.00
#
_symmetry.space_group_name_H-M   'P 1'
#
loop_
_entity.id
_entity.type
_entity.pdbx_description
1 polymer ?
#
loop_
_entity_poly.entity_id
_entity_poly.type
_entity_poly.pdbx_seq_one_letter_code
_entity_poly.pdbx_strand_id
1 'polypeptide(L)'
;MFNSDFAEKDKKEIEIRGVDPEDFQLFLDAIHGVDSLSDKNVENALALASYLGSSELEKMCMSHLAQKSNIPLKEQFQLAENHNAENLMIQVCSFIKDAYELDEVVPKDLDSFRNTTKNIVLQRSFELLGIRKPPMPPQPEDTRLVFEDMMNELLDQAELQNHHGKILADQAGLLKDHLVLEEYLDRSLPQARPRIQEDSRIHELMEELRNTHSPAERNAVRAQTMVVKLKHIYTTLTEMGEGPEHPWRYTAPYNFGVLYEIIIQNQRDHSKPHPSVRGNLPVDDKYREVIEIVRNRLPAEAALYTGTEPIWVTNISRAAEALIPWQTGRTQNGRERIPNELREISGTSRFQGIVSFVMIAREIFFGSLARIEEQKKHPR
;
A
#
# COMPACT_ATOMS: atom_id res chain seq x y z
N MET A 1 10.86 -7.00 45.72
CA MET A 1 11.80 -7.13 46.85
C MET A 1 11.38 -6.32 48.07
N PHE A 2 11.22 -4.99 47.96
CA PHE A 2 10.97 -4.12 49.14
C PHE A 2 9.51 -3.88 49.52
N ASN A 3 8.55 -4.24 48.64
CA ASN A 3 7.13 -3.88 48.80
C ASN A 3 6.23 -5.08 49.16
N SER A 4 6.80 -6.25 49.47
CA SER A 4 6.06 -7.49 49.75
C SER A 4 6.73 -8.23 50.91
N ASP A 5 6.10 -9.27 51.44
CA ASP A 5 6.55 -9.99 52.65
C ASP A 5 7.73 -10.96 52.39
N PHE A 6 8.73 -10.48 51.67
CA PHE A 6 10.01 -11.15 51.48
C PHE A 6 10.95 -10.84 52.65
N ALA A 7 11.87 -11.77 52.95
CA ALA A 7 12.84 -11.61 54.04
C ALA A 7 13.79 -10.41 53.84
N GLU A 8 13.88 -9.92 52.61
CA GLU A 8 14.68 -8.77 52.19
C GLU A 8 14.06 -7.42 52.55
N LYS A 9 12.75 -7.36 52.82
CA LYS A 9 12.00 -6.11 53.03
C LYS A 9 12.60 -5.21 54.11
N ASP A 10 13.02 -5.81 55.23
CA ASP A 10 13.52 -5.08 56.40
C ASP A 10 15.06 -5.06 56.47
N LYS A 11 15.76 -5.61 55.47
CA LYS A 11 17.23 -5.64 55.45
C LYS A 11 17.78 -4.29 54.95
N LYS A 12 18.76 -3.76 55.68
CA LYS A 12 19.51 -2.54 55.26
C LYS A 12 20.49 -2.80 54.12
N GLU A 13 20.95 -4.05 53.99
CA GLU A 13 21.91 -4.49 52.99
C GLU A 13 21.41 -5.77 52.34
N ILE A 14 21.50 -5.85 51.01
CA ILE A 14 21.09 -7.01 50.22
C ILE A 14 22.20 -7.34 49.23
N GLU A 15 22.62 -8.60 49.25
CA GLU A 15 23.59 -9.13 48.31
C GLU A 15 22.87 -9.51 47.00
N ILE A 16 23.24 -8.88 45.89
CA ILE A 16 22.81 -9.29 44.55
C ILE A 16 23.87 -10.22 43.98
N ARG A 17 23.56 -11.51 43.94
CA ARG A 17 24.50 -12.53 43.42
C ARG A 17 24.43 -12.63 41.90
N GLY A 18 25.55 -13.03 41.29
CA GLY A 18 25.63 -13.32 39.86
C GLY A 18 25.68 -12.10 38.95
N VAL A 19 25.94 -10.90 39.50
CA VAL A 19 26.09 -9.65 38.74
C VAL A 19 27.47 -9.08 39.01
N ASP A 20 28.21 -8.74 37.96
CA ASP A 20 29.49 -8.04 38.08
C ASP A 20 29.26 -6.59 38.55
N PRO A 21 30.09 -6.04 39.46
CA PRO A 21 29.99 -4.64 39.86
C PRO A 21 29.95 -3.64 38.70
N GLU A 22 30.68 -3.89 37.62
CA GLU A 22 30.71 -3.04 36.42
C GLU A 22 29.38 -3.09 35.67
N ASP A 23 28.77 -4.28 35.54
CA ASP A 23 27.46 -4.43 34.92
C ASP A 23 26.37 -3.78 35.79
N PHE A 24 26.45 -3.93 37.12
CA PHE A 24 25.49 -3.29 38.03
C PHE A 24 25.54 -1.75 37.95
N GLN A 25 26.71 -1.18 37.67
CA GLN A 25 26.83 0.26 37.44
C GLN A 25 26.00 0.72 36.23
N LEU A 26 25.88 -0.10 35.16
CA LEU A 26 25.02 0.22 34.00
C LEU A 26 23.55 0.35 34.40
N PHE A 27 23.08 -0.48 35.34
CA PHE A 27 21.73 -0.36 35.88
C PHE A 27 21.55 0.96 36.68
N LEU A 28 22.52 1.32 37.52
CA LEU A 28 22.49 2.57 38.28
C LEU A 28 22.50 3.80 37.36
N ASP A 29 23.35 3.75 36.33
CA ASP A 29 23.40 4.80 35.31
C ASP A 29 22.06 4.92 34.58
N ALA A 30 21.43 3.79 34.25
CA ALA A 30 20.14 3.78 33.58
C ALA A 30 19.01 4.43 34.40
N ILE A 31 18.89 4.10 35.68
CA ILE A 31 17.86 4.70 36.56
C ILE A 31 18.14 6.19 36.86
N HIS A 32 19.38 6.64 36.70
CA HIS A 32 19.77 8.05 36.84
C HIS A 32 19.84 8.80 35.50
N GLY A 33 19.54 8.14 34.38
CA GLY A 33 19.54 8.76 33.04
C GLY A 33 20.94 9.10 32.51
N VAL A 34 21.98 8.42 32.99
CA VAL A 34 23.37 8.56 32.52
C VAL A 34 23.61 7.61 31.35
N ASP A 35 24.21 8.12 30.27
CA ASP A 35 24.50 7.36 29.05
C ASP A 35 25.89 6.71 29.13
N SER A 36 25.94 5.44 29.55
CA SER A 36 27.18 4.65 29.68
C SER A 36 27.20 3.38 28.82
N LEU A 37 26.19 3.18 27.97
CA LEU A 37 26.12 2.04 27.06
C LEU A 37 27.06 2.17 25.87
N SER A 38 27.56 1.03 25.42
CA SER A 38 28.40 0.86 24.25
C SER A 38 28.16 -0.53 23.65
N ASP A 39 28.62 -0.74 22.42
CA ASP A 39 28.51 -2.05 21.74
C ASP A 39 29.21 -3.19 22.51
N LYS A 40 30.14 -2.86 23.43
CA LYS A 40 30.87 -3.84 24.25
C LYS A 40 30.09 -4.32 25.47
N ASN A 41 29.18 -3.50 26.00
CA ASN A 41 28.49 -3.78 27.28
C ASN A 41 26.97 -3.92 27.12
N VAL A 42 26.41 -3.62 25.94
CA VAL A 42 24.96 -3.66 25.70
C VAL A 42 24.36 -5.06 25.87
N GLU A 43 25.12 -6.12 25.56
CA GLU A 43 24.68 -7.49 25.78
C GLU A 43 24.52 -7.81 27.28
N ASN A 44 25.52 -7.47 28.10
CA ASN A 44 25.45 -7.64 29.55
C ASN A 44 24.33 -6.80 30.15
N ALA A 45 24.16 -5.56 29.67
CA ALA A 45 23.10 -4.67 30.10
C ALA A 45 21.71 -5.23 29.78
N LEU A 46 21.52 -5.86 28.62
CA LEU A 46 20.27 -6.50 28.23
C LEU A 46 19.96 -7.72 29.12
N ALA A 47 20.97 -8.56 29.39
CA ALA A 47 20.85 -9.68 30.32
C ALA A 47 20.48 -9.19 31.75
N LEU A 48 21.13 -8.12 32.20
CA LEU A 48 20.90 -7.52 33.51
C LEU A 48 19.50 -6.88 33.60
N ALA A 49 19.02 -6.24 32.53
CA ALA A 49 17.66 -5.69 32.46
C ALA A 49 16.61 -6.78 32.68
N SER A 50 16.79 -7.94 32.03
CA SER A 50 15.93 -9.11 32.21
C SER A 50 16.02 -9.66 33.64
N TYR A 51 17.23 -9.80 34.18
CA TYR A 51 17.47 -10.31 35.53
C TYR A 51 16.83 -9.43 36.62
N LEU A 52 16.93 -8.11 36.50
CA LEU A 52 16.38 -7.15 37.46
C LEU A 52 14.92 -6.78 37.17
N GLY A 53 14.38 -7.14 36.00
CA GLY A 53 13.08 -6.66 35.51
C GLY A 53 13.05 -5.14 35.28
N SER A 54 14.16 -4.55 34.82
CA SER A 54 14.32 -3.11 34.63
C SER A 54 13.92 -2.67 33.22
N SER A 55 12.74 -2.04 33.12
CA SER A 55 12.22 -1.53 31.84
C SER A 55 13.05 -0.34 31.31
N GLU A 56 13.64 0.43 32.22
CA GLU A 56 14.44 1.61 31.93
C GLU A 56 15.77 1.20 31.28
N LEU A 57 16.43 0.18 31.83
CA LEU A 57 17.68 -0.35 31.26
C LEU A 57 17.41 -1.03 29.91
N GLU A 58 16.30 -1.78 29.77
CA GLU A 58 15.89 -2.37 28.49
C GLU A 58 15.69 -1.30 27.41
N LYS A 59 14.95 -0.22 27.71
CA LYS A 59 14.74 0.91 26.79
C LYS A 59 16.05 1.58 26.39
N MET A 60 16.98 1.74 27.34
CA MET A 60 18.28 2.33 27.06
C MET A 60 19.10 1.45 26.10
N CYS A 61 19.09 0.13 26.30
CA CYS A 61 19.72 -0.84 25.39
C CYS A 61 19.11 -0.77 23.99
N MET A 62 17.77 -0.77 23.89
CA MET A 62 17.06 -0.66 22.60
C MET A 62 17.41 0.64 21.86
N SER A 63 17.44 1.78 22.57
CA SER A 63 17.78 3.07 21.98
C SER A 63 19.23 3.11 21.49
N HIS A 64 20.17 2.51 22.24
CA HIS A 64 21.57 2.40 21.83
C HIS A 64 21.70 1.58 20.54
N LEU A 65 21.10 0.38 20.51
CA LEU A 65 21.11 -0.52 19.35
C LEU A 65 20.47 0.09 18.10
N ALA A 66 19.42 0.90 18.25
CA ALA A 66 18.74 1.55 17.15
C ALA A 66 19.48 2.76 16.56
N GLN A 67 20.18 3.55 17.40
CA GLN A 67 20.63 4.90 17.00
C GLN A 67 22.14 5.09 17.03
N LYS A 68 22.86 4.35 17.87
CA LYS A 68 24.29 4.59 18.15
C LYS A 68 25.19 3.40 17.82
N SER A 69 24.61 2.20 17.76
CA SER A 69 25.36 0.96 17.62
C SER A 69 25.87 0.74 16.19
N ASN A 70 27.06 0.16 16.09
CA ASN A 70 27.60 -0.35 14.82
C ASN A 70 27.36 -1.86 14.66
N ILE A 71 26.65 -2.50 15.60
CA ILE A 71 26.33 -3.93 15.54
C ILE A 71 25.37 -4.17 14.35
N PRO A 72 25.73 -5.03 13.38
CA PRO A 72 24.88 -5.35 12.24
C PRO A 72 23.52 -5.92 12.65
N LEU A 73 22.49 -5.69 11.84
CA LEU A 73 21.11 -6.12 12.14
C LEU A 73 20.99 -7.64 12.38
N LYS A 74 21.80 -8.44 11.68
CA LYS A 74 21.94 -9.89 11.90
C LYS A 74 22.44 -10.25 13.29
N GLU A 75 23.43 -9.53 13.79
CA GLU A 75 23.97 -9.76 15.13
C GLU A 75 22.99 -9.28 16.19
N GLN A 76 22.27 -8.18 15.95
CA GLN A 76 21.18 -7.74 16.82
C GLN A 76 20.03 -8.76 16.88
N PHE A 77 19.70 -9.41 15.75
CA PHE A 77 18.73 -10.51 15.70
C PHE A 77 19.16 -11.67 16.59
N GLN A 78 20.42 -12.09 16.48
CA GLN A 78 20.98 -13.17 17.29
C GLN A 78 20.99 -12.80 18.77
N LEU A 79 21.35 -11.56 19.10
CA LEU A 79 21.31 -11.05 20.47
C LEU A 79 19.90 -11.12 21.06
N ALA A 80 18.89 -10.69 20.29
CA ALA A 80 17.50 -10.75 20.72
C ALA A 80 17.01 -12.18 20.96
N GLU A 81 17.39 -13.13 20.11
CA GLU A 81 17.04 -14.55 20.28
C GLU A 81 17.76 -15.17 21.49
N ASN A 82 19.05 -14.89 21.68
CA ASN A 82 19.84 -15.44 22.79
C ASN A 82 19.34 -14.99 24.17
N HIS A 83 18.93 -13.72 24.27
CA HIS A 83 18.47 -13.11 25.52
C HIS A 83 16.96 -13.10 25.69
N ASN A 84 16.23 -13.64 24.73
CA ASN A 84 14.76 -13.70 24.74
C ASN A 84 14.12 -12.30 24.81
N ALA A 85 14.79 -11.32 24.20
CA ALA A 85 14.37 -9.94 24.22
C ALA A 85 13.35 -9.70 23.12
N GLU A 86 12.08 -9.98 23.41
CA GLU A 86 10.98 -9.87 22.44
C GLU A 86 10.86 -8.47 21.85
N ASN A 87 10.98 -7.42 22.68
CA ASN A 87 10.93 -6.04 22.23
C ASN A 87 12.08 -5.70 21.27
N LEU A 88 13.28 -6.21 21.53
CA LEU A 88 14.42 -6.05 20.63
C LEU A 88 14.19 -6.83 19.33
N MET A 89 13.65 -8.05 19.39
CA MET A 89 13.33 -8.85 18.21
C MET A 89 12.32 -8.13 17.29
N ILE A 90 11.28 -7.53 17.88
CA ILE A 90 10.30 -6.70 17.13
C ILE A 90 11.00 -5.51 16.48
N GLN A 91 11.84 -4.79 17.23
CA GLN A 91 12.58 -3.64 16.71
C GLN A 91 13.49 -4.06 15.54
N VAL A 92 14.28 -5.11 15.70
CA VAL A 92 15.18 -5.64 14.66
C VAL A 92 14.38 -6.02 13.40
N CYS A 93 13.30 -6.78 13.56
CA CYS A 93 12.47 -7.17 12.42
C CYS A 93 11.82 -5.96 11.74
N SER A 94 11.48 -4.90 12.48
CA SER A 94 10.89 -3.67 11.90
C SER A 94 11.86 -2.92 10.99
N PHE A 95 13.17 -3.07 11.18
CA PHE A 95 14.20 -2.44 10.35
C PHE A 95 14.50 -3.20 9.06
N ILE A 96 14.11 -4.47 8.94
CA ILE A 96 14.32 -5.29 7.73
C ILE A 96 13.44 -4.77 6.59
N LYS A 97 14.00 -4.25 5.50
CA LYS A 97 13.27 -3.47 4.49
C LYS A 97 12.61 -4.31 3.41
N ASP A 98 13.22 -5.45 3.08
CA ASP A 98 12.79 -6.30 1.98
C ASP A 98 13.13 -7.78 2.22
N ALA A 99 12.72 -8.64 1.29
CA ALA A 99 12.94 -10.08 1.39
C ALA A 99 14.42 -10.49 1.27
N TYR A 100 15.28 -9.67 0.67
CA TYR A 100 16.72 -9.95 0.60
C TYR A 100 17.37 -9.69 1.95
N GLU A 101 17.09 -8.55 2.57
CA GLU A 101 17.56 -8.24 3.93
C GLU A 101 17.02 -9.25 4.96
N LEU A 102 15.80 -9.75 4.76
CA LEU A 102 15.23 -10.82 5.58
C LEU A 102 16.06 -12.12 5.48
N ASP A 103 16.47 -12.54 4.27
CA ASP A 103 17.32 -13.73 4.07
C ASP A 103 18.74 -13.55 4.64
N GLU A 104 19.27 -12.32 4.64
CA GLU A 104 20.58 -12.02 5.22
C GLU A 104 20.58 -12.02 6.75
N VAL A 105 19.55 -11.43 7.35
CA VAL A 105 19.41 -11.21 8.79
C VAL A 105 18.91 -12.46 9.50
N VAL A 106 17.91 -13.16 8.95
CA VAL A 106 17.27 -14.31 9.59
C VAL A 106 18.00 -15.60 9.22
N PRO A 107 18.55 -16.36 10.20
CA PRO A 107 19.16 -17.65 9.92
C PRO A 107 18.21 -18.64 9.22
N LYS A 108 18.77 -19.46 8.32
CA LYS A 108 18.01 -20.43 7.51
C LYS A 108 17.38 -21.56 8.33
N ASP A 109 18.03 -21.96 9.42
CA ASP A 109 17.49 -22.98 10.31
C ASP A 109 16.53 -22.33 11.32
N LEU A 110 15.24 -22.43 11.00
CA LEU A 110 14.19 -21.90 11.84
C LEU A 110 13.83 -22.85 12.99
N ASP A 111 14.19 -24.14 12.94
CA ASP A 111 13.70 -25.11 13.92
C ASP A 111 14.21 -24.80 15.33
N SER A 112 15.42 -24.28 15.41
CA SER A 112 16.08 -23.81 16.62
C SER A 112 15.41 -22.60 17.28
N PHE A 113 14.59 -21.84 16.54
CA PHE A 113 13.98 -20.62 17.07
C PHE A 113 12.81 -20.89 17.99
N ARG A 114 12.66 -19.96 18.93
CA ARG A 114 11.45 -19.86 19.75
C ARG A 114 10.22 -19.60 18.91
N ASN A 115 9.07 -20.05 19.42
CA ASN A 115 7.79 -19.82 18.76
C ASN A 115 7.44 -18.33 18.65
N THR A 116 7.79 -17.52 19.64
CA THR A 116 7.61 -16.06 19.59
C THR A 116 8.42 -15.45 18.43
N THR A 117 9.68 -15.84 18.29
CA THR A 117 10.54 -15.40 17.19
C THR A 117 10.01 -15.83 15.83
N LYS A 118 9.60 -17.10 15.70
CA LYS A 118 8.93 -17.61 14.49
C LYS A 118 7.71 -16.77 14.13
N ASN A 119 6.89 -16.40 15.13
CA ASN A 119 5.71 -15.57 14.90
C ASN A 119 6.07 -14.16 14.43
N ILE A 120 7.07 -13.52 15.05
CA ILE A 120 7.52 -12.17 14.67
C ILE A 120 8.11 -12.17 13.27
N VAL A 121 9.00 -13.13 12.96
CA VAL A 121 9.58 -13.29 11.62
C VAL A 121 8.48 -13.54 10.59
N LEU A 122 7.53 -14.44 10.87
CA LEU A 122 6.42 -14.72 9.96
C LEU A 122 5.54 -13.48 9.73
N GLN A 123 5.27 -12.71 10.79
CA GLN A 123 4.54 -11.46 10.68
C GLN A 123 5.28 -10.46 9.79
N ARG A 124 6.60 -10.31 9.99
CA ARG A 124 7.42 -9.45 9.13
C ARG A 124 7.44 -9.94 7.69
N SER A 125 7.58 -11.23 7.45
CA SER A 125 7.48 -11.83 6.12
C SER A 125 6.16 -11.49 5.44
N PHE A 126 5.04 -11.54 6.17
CA PHE A 126 3.74 -11.13 5.62
C PHE A 126 3.65 -9.64 5.30
N GLU A 127 4.25 -8.78 6.12
CA GLU A 127 4.34 -7.35 5.82
C GLU A 127 5.15 -7.08 4.56
N LEU A 128 6.32 -7.72 4.43
CA LEU A 128 7.22 -7.59 3.28
C LEU A 128 6.61 -8.15 1.99
N LEU A 129 5.81 -9.21 2.10
CA LEU A 129 5.02 -9.76 0.99
C LEU A 129 3.74 -8.95 0.70
N GLY A 130 3.45 -7.90 1.45
CA GLY A 130 2.25 -7.08 1.30
C GLY A 130 0.94 -7.74 1.75
N ILE A 131 1.00 -8.86 2.47
CA ILE A 131 -0.15 -9.63 2.95
C ILE A 131 -0.81 -8.95 4.17
N ARG A 132 -0.04 -8.21 4.97
CA ARG A 132 -0.49 -7.53 6.20
C ARG A 132 0.14 -6.15 6.38
N LYS A 133 0.12 -5.29 5.36
CA LYS A 133 0.61 -3.89 5.53
C LYS A 133 -0.17 -3.23 6.70
N PRO A 134 0.48 -2.45 7.57
CA PRO A 134 -0.26 -1.61 8.52
C PRO A 134 -1.20 -0.67 7.75
N PRO A 135 -2.32 -0.22 8.36
CA PRO A 135 -3.25 0.69 7.71
C PRO A 135 -2.47 1.87 7.14
N MET A 136 -2.65 2.12 5.84
CA MET A 136 -1.96 3.22 5.17
C MET A 136 -2.20 4.52 5.97
N PRO A 137 -1.18 5.38 6.12
CA PRO A 137 -1.41 6.74 6.59
C PRO A 137 -2.54 7.37 5.76
N PRO A 138 -3.29 8.33 6.32
CA PRO A 138 -4.45 8.92 5.66
C PRO A 138 -4.10 9.22 4.21
N GLN A 139 -4.86 8.62 3.29
CA GLN A 139 -4.69 8.87 1.87
C GLN A 139 -4.58 10.37 1.66
N PRO A 140 -3.52 10.86 1.03
CA PRO A 140 -3.34 12.29 0.93
C PRO A 140 -4.45 12.86 0.07
N GLU A 141 -5.00 14.01 0.47
CA GLU A 141 -5.94 14.77 -0.36
C GLU A 141 -5.28 15.25 -1.66
N ASP A 142 -3.94 15.16 -1.74
CA ASP A 142 -3.14 15.48 -2.91
C ASP A 142 -3.28 14.41 -4.01
N THR A 143 -3.85 14.82 -5.14
CA THR A 143 -4.01 14.02 -6.36
C THR A 143 -2.70 13.37 -6.81
N ARG A 144 -1.55 14.01 -6.59
CA ARG A 144 -0.23 13.44 -6.92
C ARG A 144 0.08 12.20 -6.11
N LEU A 145 -0.21 12.22 -4.81
CA LEU A 145 0.07 11.10 -3.95
C LEU A 145 -0.89 9.94 -4.23
N VAL A 146 -2.16 10.21 -4.54
CA VAL A 146 -3.11 9.18 -5.00
C VAL A 146 -2.61 8.48 -6.27
N PHE A 147 -2.13 9.25 -7.25
CA PHE A 147 -1.55 8.70 -8.48
C PHE A 147 -0.30 7.87 -8.21
N GLU A 148 0.66 8.38 -7.43
CA GLU A 148 1.89 7.67 -7.13
C GLU A 148 1.65 6.41 -6.28
N ASP A 149 0.68 6.42 -5.37
CA ASP A 149 0.26 5.22 -4.62
C ASP A 149 -0.26 4.14 -5.57
N MET A 150 -1.14 4.50 -6.51
CA MET A 150 -1.63 3.57 -7.54
C MET A 150 -0.51 3.06 -8.44
N MET A 151 0.44 3.94 -8.80
CA MET A 151 1.59 3.57 -9.62
C MET A 151 2.52 2.61 -8.89
N ASN A 152 2.85 2.90 -7.63
CA ASN A 152 3.72 2.06 -6.82
C ASN A 152 3.11 0.68 -6.55
N GLU A 153 1.79 0.60 -6.35
CA GLU A 153 1.10 -0.70 -6.25
C GLU A 153 1.17 -1.52 -7.55
N LEU A 154 1.06 -0.87 -8.71
CA LEU A 154 1.23 -1.52 -10.00
C LEU A 154 2.67 -2.05 -10.18
N LEU A 155 3.66 -1.24 -9.78
CA LEU A 155 5.09 -1.62 -9.83
C LEU A 155 5.40 -2.77 -8.87
N ASP A 156 4.91 -2.71 -7.63
CA ASP A 156 5.01 -3.81 -6.65
C ASP A 156 4.45 -5.11 -7.24
N GLN A 157 3.25 -5.05 -7.84
CA GLN A 157 2.60 -6.22 -8.43
C GLN A 157 3.39 -6.77 -9.64
N ALA A 158 4.05 -5.91 -10.41
CA ALA A 158 4.87 -6.30 -11.55
C ALA A 158 6.19 -6.96 -11.14
N GLU A 159 6.80 -6.47 -10.06
CA GLU A 159 8.08 -6.98 -9.52
C GLU A 159 7.91 -8.30 -8.75
N LEU A 160 6.78 -8.48 -8.05
CA LEU A 160 6.50 -9.67 -7.24
C LEU A 160 6.25 -10.97 -8.05
N GLN A 161 6.54 -11.00 -9.36
CA GLN A 161 6.33 -12.11 -10.32
C GLN A 161 5.53 -13.28 -9.75
N ASN A 162 4.22 -13.11 -9.66
CA ASN A 162 3.32 -14.16 -9.23
C ASN A 162 2.24 -14.34 -10.28
N HIS A 163 1.73 -15.56 -10.41
CA HIS A 163 0.88 -16.10 -11.47
C HIS A 163 -0.51 -15.43 -11.66
N HIS A 164 -0.67 -14.15 -11.29
CA HIS A 164 -1.89 -13.35 -11.33
C HIS A 164 -1.78 -12.16 -12.28
N GLY A 165 -1.32 -12.37 -13.52
CA GLY A 165 -1.24 -11.31 -14.53
C GLY A 165 -2.57 -10.56 -14.75
N LYS A 166 -3.69 -11.20 -14.44
CA LYS A 166 -5.03 -10.60 -14.43
C LYS A 166 -5.18 -9.45 -13.42
N ILE A 167 -4.67 -9.59 -12.20
CA ILE A 167 -4.71 -8.52 -11.17
C ILE A 167 -3.92 -7.31 -11.67
N LEU A 168 -2.76 -7.55 -12.28
CA LEU A 168 -1.91 -6.51 -12.84
C LEU A 168 -2.60 -5.79 -14.01
N ALA A 169 -3.28 -6.53 -14.88
CA ALA A 169 -4.07 -5.96 -15.97
C ALA A 169 -5.25 -5.12 -15.46
N ASP A 170 -5.94 -5.58 -14.41
CA ASP A 170 -7.03 -4.84 -13.78
C ASP A 170 -6.51 -3.55 -13.12
N GLN A 171 -5.35 -3.59 -12.44
CA GLN A 171 -4.69 -2.40 -11.89
C GLN A 171 -4.35 -1.38 -12.98
N ALA A 172 -3.76 -1.83 -14.09
CA ALA A 172 -3.45 -0.95 -15.23
C ALA A 172 -4.72 -0.35 -15.85
N GLY A 173 -5.77 -1.16 -16.01
CA GLY A 173 -7.08 -0.71 -16.47
C GLY A 173 -7.69 0.36 -15.55
N LEU A 174 -7.70 0.12 -14.25
CA LEU A 174 -8.24 1.06 -13.26
C LEU A 174 -7.43 2.35 -13.18
N LEU A 175 -6.10 2.29 -13.29
CA LEU A 175 -5.25 3.48 -13.34
C LEU A 175 -5.51 4.30 -14.61
N LYS A 176 -5.65 3.65 -15.76
CA LYS A 176 -6.05 4.34 -17.00
C LYS A 176 -7.43 5.00 -16.88
N ASP A 177 -8.42 4.30 -16.32
CA ASP A 177 -9.76 4.89 -16.11
C ASP A 177 -9.72 6.08 -15.17
N HIS A 178 -8.92 5.99 -14.10
CA HIS A 178 -8.71 7.10 -13.17
C HIS A 178 -8.14 8.33 -13.88
N LEU A 179 -7.07 8.17 -14.65
CA LEU A 179 -6.45 9.28 -15.38
C LEU A 179 -7.41 9.95 -16.36
N VAL A 180 -8.12 9.15 -17.16
CA VAL A 180 -9.07 9.65 -18.17
C VAL A 180 -10.23 10.38 -17.50
N LEU A 181 -10.76 9.83 -16.40
CA LEU A 181 -11.89 10.42 -15.69
C LEU A 181 -11.50 11.72 -14.99
N GLU A 182 -10.37 11.76 -14.27
CA GLU A 182 -9.91 12.99 -13.60
C GLU A 182 -9.60 14.10 -14.62
N GLU A 183 -8.93 13.77 -15.72
CA GLU A 183 -8.66 14.74 -16.81
C GLU A 183 -9.97 15.30 -17.41
N TYR A 184 -10.98 14.46 -17.57
CA TYR A 184 -12.29 14.90 -18.06
C TYR A 184 -13.03 15.77 -17.04
N LEU A 185 -13.01 15.41 -15.76
CA LEU A 185 -13.57 16.22 -14.68
C LEU A 185 -12.89 17.58 -14.60
N ASP A 186 -11.57 17.67 -14.75
CA ASP A 186 -10.87 18.94 -14.68
C ASP A 186 -11.11 19.82 -15.91
N ARG A 187 -11.12 19.23 -17.10
CA ARG A 187 -11.20 20.01 -18.35
C ARG A 187 -12.61 20.35 -18.80
N SER A 188 -13.52 19.41 -18.64
CA SER A 188 -14.77 19.40 -19.40
C SER A 188 -15.99 19.35 -18.50
N LEU A 189 -15.86 18.83 -17.27
CA LEU A 189 -16.98 18.71 -16.34
C LEU A 189 -16.63 19.04 -14.87
N PRO A 190 -16.00 20.19 -14.57
CA PRO A 190 -15.59 20.53 -13.20
C PRO A 190 -16.77 20.64 -12.23
N GLN A 191 -17.95 21.00 -12.72
CA GLN A 191 -19.20 21.09 -11.95
C GLN A 191 -19.66 19.76 -11.33
N ALA A 192 -19.18 18.61 -11.82
CA ALA A 192 -19.49 17.32 -11.22
C ALA A 192 -18.65 17.02 -9.95
N ARG A 193 -17.52 17.72 -9.74
CA ARG A 193 -16.58 17.44 -8.64
C ARG A 193 -17.21 17.59 -7.24
N PRO A 194 -17.93 18.67 -6.90
CA PRO A 194 -18.48 18.84 -5.56
C PRO A 194 -19.41 17.68 -5.17
N ARG A 195 -20.29 17.27 -6.09
CA ARG A 195 -21.23 16.16 -5.86
C ARG A 195 -20.53 14.81 -5.68
N ILE A 196 -19.41 14.59 -6.37
CA ILE A 196 -18.59 13.39 -6.20
C ILE A 196 -17.91 13.41 -4.82
N GLN A 197 -17.35 14.55 -4.43
CA GLN A 197 -16.62 14.70 -3.17
C GLN A 197 -17.53 14.57 -1.94
N GLU A 198 -18.78 15.01 -2.05
CA GLU A 198 -19.78 14.96 -0.97
C GLU A 198 -20.52 13.60 -0.89
N ASP A 199 -20.28 12.68 -1.82
CA ASP A 199 -21.00 11.40 -1.85
C ASP A 199 -20.51 10.46 -0.75
N SER A 200 -21.42 10.08 0.15
CA SER A 200 -21.11 9.18 1.27
C SER A 200 -20.53 7.83 0.85
N ARG A 201 -20.88 7.33 -0.35
CA ARG A 201 -20.34 6.07 -0.89
C ARG A 201 -18.86 6.22 -1.24
N ILE A 202 -18.42 7.39 -1.70
CA ILE A 202 -17.01 7.66 -1.98
C ILE A 202 -16.21 7.61 -0.68
N HIS A 203 -16.72 8.22 0.40
CA HIS A 203 -16.07 8.16 1.72
C HIS A 203 -16.01 6.73 2.28
N GLU A 204 -17.11 5.96 2.20
CA GLU A 204 -17.14 4.55 2.61
C GLU A 204 -16.10 3.71 1.86
N LEU A 205 -16.02 3.88 0.54
CA LEU A 205 -15.06 3.16 -0.31
C LEU A 205 -13.62 3.61 -0.07
N MET A 206 -13.37 4.87 0.27
CA MET A 206 -12.03 5.34 0.66
C MET A 206 -11.58 4.70 1.97
N GLU A 207 -12.47 4.60 2.96
CA GLU A 207 -12.19 3.89 4.21
C GLU A 207 -11.99 2.39 3.98
N GLU A 208 -12.78 1.77 3.12
CA GLU A 208 -12.58 0.37 2.74
C GLU A 208 -11.21 0.16 2.05
N LEU A 209 -10.83 1.07 1.15
CA LEU A 209 -9.53 1.02 0.46
C LEU A 209 -8.36 1.16 1.45
N ARG A 210 -8.51 1.94 2.52
CA ARG A 210 -7.50 2.07 3.58
C ARG A 210 -7.29 0.79 4.37
N ASN A 211 -8.37 0.06 4.62
CA ASN A 211 -8.36 -1.15 5.44
C ASN A 211 -8.09 -2.44 4.64
N THR A 212 -8.10 -2.35 3.31
CA THR A 212 -7.96 -3.48 2.41
C THR A 212 -6.52 -3.62 1.90
N HIS A 213 -5.92 -4.78 2.17
CA HIS A 213 -4.51 -5.04 1.87
C HIS A 213 -4.31 -5.97 0.66
N SER A 214 -5.32 -6.72 0.23
CA SER A 214 -5.20 -7.57 -0.95
C SER A 214 -5.23 -6.75 -2.25
N PRO A 215 -4.27 -6.92 -3.19
CA PRO A 215 -4.30 -6.23 -4.48
C PRO A 215 -5.61 -6.44 -5.26
N ALA A 216 -6.19 -7.63 -5.19
CA ALA A 216 -7.49 -7.93 -5.79
C ALA A 216 -8.60 -7.12 -5.11
N GLU A 217 -8.75 -7.22 -3.79
CA GLU A 217 -9.83 -6.49 -3.10
C GLU A 217 -9.69 -4.97 -3.27
N ARG A 218 -8.46 -4.43 -3.31
CA ARG A 218 -8.21 -3.02 -3.67
C ARG A 218 -8.71 -2.67 -5.07
N ASN A 219 -8.51 -3.55 -6.06
CA ASN A 219 -9.07 -3.37 -7.41
C ASN A 219 -10.60 -3.35 -7.39
N ALA A 220 -11.23 -4.26 -6.63
CA ALA A 220 -12.69 -4.27 -6.49
C ALA A 220 -13.22 -2.96 -5.88
N VAL A 221 -12.57 -2.45 -4.82
CA VAL A 221 -12.94 -1.17 -4.20
C VAL A 221 -12.75 0.01 -5.18
N ARG A 222 -11.62 0.08 -5.89
CA ARG A 222 -11.38 1.11 -6.92
C ARG A 222 -12.38 1.06 -8.05
N ALA A 223 -12.76 -0.12 -8.51
CA ALA A 223 -13.78 -0.30 -9.54
C ALA A 223 -15.14 0.23 -9.07
N GLN A 224 -15.51 -0.04 -7.80
CA GLN A 224 -16.71 0.53 -7.20
C GLN A 224 -16.66 2.06 -7.12
N THR A 225 -15.52 2.64 -6.72
CA THR A 225 -15.31 4.09 -6.71
C THR A 225 -15.48 4.68 -8.12
N MET A 226 -14.94 4.01 -9.14
CA MET A 226 -15.07 4.43 -10.53
C MET A 226 -16.53 4.41 -11.00
N VAL A 227 -17.31 3.39 -10.62
CA VAL A 227 -18.75 3.32 -10.91
C VAL A 227 -19.47 4.52 -10.31
N VAL A 228 -19.21 4.86 -9.04
CA VAL A 228 -19.86 6.00 -8.38
C VAL A 228 -19.50 7.31 -9.09
N LYS A 229 -18.23 7.52 -9.46
CA LYS A 229 -17.80 8.69 -10.24
C LYS A 229 -18.49 8.77 -11.61
N LEU A 230 -18.56 7.65 -12.33
CA LEU A 230 -19.21 7.58 -13.63
C LEU A 230 -20.72 7.86 -13.54
N LYS A 231 -21.38 7.42 -12.47
CA LYS A 231 -22.80 7.75 -12.20
C LYS A 231 -23.01 9.26 -12.04
N HIS A 232 -22.11 9.94 -11.33
CA HIS A 232 -22.16 11.40 -11.16
C HIS A 232 -21.93 12.15 -12.47
N ILE A 233 -20.95 11.72 -13.28
CA ILE A 233 -20.71 12.27 -14.62
C ILE A 233 -21.96 12.11 -15.49
N TYR A 234 -22.51 10.90 -15.56
CA TYR A 234 -23.71 10.61 -16.34
C TYR A 234 -24.91 11.47 -15.92
N THR A 235 -25.13 11.58 -14.60
CA THR A 235 -26.23 12.37 -14.04
C THR A 235 -26.06 13.85 -14.36
N THR A 236 -24.86 14.39 -14.16
CA THR A 236 -24.54 15.79 -14.45
C THR A 236 -24.76 16.12 -15.93
N LEU A 237 -24.28 15.25 -16.83
CA LEU A 237 -24.51 15.43 -18.28
C LEU A 237 -25.99 15.39 -18.63
N THR A 238 -26.76 14.49 -18.01
CA THR A 238 -28.21 14.39 -18.21
C THR A 238 -28.91 15.68 -17.77
N GLU A 239 -28.53 16.23 -16.62
CA GLU A 239 -29.08 17.50 -16.11
C GLU A 239 -28.71 18.71 -16.98
N MET A 240 -27.54 18.67 -17.63
CA MET A 240 -27.11 19.68 -18.60
C MET A 240 -27.83 19.58 -19.95
N GLY A 241 -28.69 18.57 -20.14
CA GLY A 241 -29.43 18.35 -21.38
C GLY A 241 -28.62 17.66 -22.48
N GLU A 242 -27.43 17.12 -22.17
CA GLU A 242 -26.63 16.36 -23.12
C GLU A 242 -27.38 15.09 -23.52
N GLY A 243 -27.45 14.79 -24.82
CA GLY A 243 -28.17 13.61 -25.34
C GLY A 243 -27.47 12.27 -25.08
N PRO A 244 -28.12 11.12 -25.33
CA PRO A 244 -27.51 9.81 -25.17
C PRO A 244 -26.30 9.58 -26.09
N GLU A 245 -26.18 10.38 -27.17
CA GLU A 245 -25.08 10.36 -28.12
C GLU A 245 -23.76 10.91 -27.55
N HIS A 246 -23.83 11.66 -26.43
CA HIS A 246 -22.64 12.21 -25.79
C HIS A 246 -21.69 11.07 -25.39
N PRO A 247 -20.37 11.13 -25.70
CA PRO A 247 -19.46 9.98 -25.56
C PRO A 247 -19.50 9.29 -24.20
N TRP A 248 -19.53 10.07 -23.11
CA TRP A 248 -19.62 9.55 -21.73
C TRP A 248 -21.00 8.99 -21.35
N ARG A 249 -22.07 9.40 -22.02
CA ARG A 249 -23.41 8.81 -21.84
C ARG A 249 -23.56 7.54 -22.67
N TYR A 250 -23.11 7.57 -23.91
CA TYR A 250 -23.13 6.44 -24.84
C TYR A 250 -22.30 5.25 -24.33
N THR A 251 -21.09 5.50 -23.84
CA THR A 251 -20.18 4.44 -23.37
C THR A 251 -20.44 3.96 -21.93
N ALA A 252 -21.27 4.67 -21.16
CA ALA A 252 -21.49 4.35 -19.74
C ALA A 252 -21.94 2.90 -19.48
N PRO A 253 -22.91 2.31 -20.21
CA PRO A 253 -23.32 0.93 -19.97
C PRO A 253 -22.19 -0.08 -20.17
N TYR A 254 -21.33 0.14 -21.18
CA TYR A 254 -20.17 -0.71 -21.42
C TYR A 254 -19.16 -0.59 -20.27
N ASN A 255 -18.82 0.64 -19.87
CA ASN A 255 -17.88 0.90 -18.78
C ASN A 255 -18.39 0.33 -17.45
N PHE A 256 -19.69 0.45 -17.17
CA PHE A 256 -20.32 -0.18 -16.01
C PHE A 256 -20.15 -1.70 -16.02
N GLY A 257 -20.30 -2.34 -17.19
CA GLY A 257 -20.12 -3.78 -17.34
C GLY A 257 -18.69 -4.20 -17.03
N VAL A 258 -17.70 -3.54 -17.66
CA VAL A 258 -16.28 -3.83 -17.42
C VAL A 258 -15.89 -3.63 -15.95
N LEU A 259 -16.32 -2.52 -15.33
CA LEU A 259 -16.04 -2.27 -13.91
C LEU A 259 -16.71 -3.30 -13.01
N TYR A 260 -17.94 -3.73 -13.32
CA TYR A 260 -18.61 -4.78 -12.55
C TYR A 260 -17.94 -6.14 -12.72
N GLU A 261 -17.42 -6.47 -13.90
CA GLU A 261 -16.59 -7.67 -14.10
C GLU A 261 -15.33 -7.65 -13.23
N ILE A 262 -14.65 -6.50 -13.13
CA ILE A 262 -13.49 -6.34 -12.22
C ILE A 262 -13.92 -6.55 -10.76
N ILE A 263 -15.06 -5.99 -10.33
CA ILE A 263 -15.59 -6.15 -8.96
C ILE A 263 -15.78 -7.64 -8.65
N ILE A 264 -16.56 -8.37 -9.45
CA ILE A 264 -16.88 -9.77 -9.16
C ILE A 264 -15.65 -10.69 -9.26
N GLN A 265 -14.67 -10.36 -10.10
CA GLN A 265 -13.47 -11.19 -10.27
C GLN A 265 -12.46 -11.01 -9.14
N ASN A 266 -12.48 -9.87 -8.47
CA ASN A 266 -11.49 -9.50 -7.48
C ASN A 266 -12.03 -9.48 -6.03
N GLN A 267 -13.35 -9.53 -5.85
CA GLN A 267 -13.98 -9.55 -4.55
C GLN A 267 -14.04 -10.97 -3.99
N ARG A 268 -13.54 -11.16 -2.76
CA ARG A 268 -13.53 -12.47 -2.07
C ARG A 268 -14.82 -12.77 -1.31
N ASP A 269 -15.46 -11.73 -0.77
CA ASP A 269 -16.71 -11.84 -0.02
C ASP A 269 -17.88 -11.24 -0.82
N HIS A 270 -18.58 -12.09 -1.56
CA HIS A 270 -19.75 -11.72 -2.37
C HIS A 270 -21.01 -11.44 -1.53
N SER A 271 -20.96 -11.64 -0.20
CA SER A 271 -22.10 -11.35 0.68
C SER A 271 -22.20 -9.87 1.07
N LYS A 272 -21.10 -9.11 0.94
CA LYS A 272 -21.08 -7.68 1.24
C LYS A 272 -21.83 -6.88 0.16
N PRO A 273 -22.80 -6.02 0.53
CA PRO A 273 -23.50 -5.18 -0.43
C PRO A 273 -22.56 -4.11 -0.99
N HIS A 274 -22.45 -4.03 -2.31
CA HIS A 274 -21.58 -3.06 -3.00
C HIS A 274 -22.10 -1.63 -2.80
N PRO A 275 -21.35 -0.70 -2.18
CA PRO A 275 -21.76 0.70 -2.10
C PRO A 275 -22.12 1.29 -3.47
N SER A 276 -21.45 0.85 -4.54
CA SER A 276 -21.72 1.29 -5.90
C SER A 276 -23.11 0.93 -6.43
N VAL A 277 -23.82 -0.05 -5.87
CA VAL A 277 -25.17 -0.47 -6.30
C VAL A 277 -26.27 0.43 -5.72
N ARG A 278 -25.99 1.09 -4.59
CA ARG A 278 -26.94 1.95 -3.88
C ARG A 278 -27.27 3.20 -4.72
N GLY A 279 -28.47 3.74 -4.54
CA GLY A 279 -28.95 4.95 -5.22
C GLY A 279 -30.27 4.74 -5.98
N ASN A 280 -31.01 5.83 -6.17
CA ASN A 280 -32.38 5.85 -6.72
C ASN A 280 -32.51 6.75 -7.96
N LEU A 281 -31.40 7.17 -8.57
CA LEU A 281 -31.41 7.96 -9.80
C LEU A 281 -31.57 7.03 -11.02
N PRO A 282 -32.00 7.55 -12.19
CA PRO A 282 -32.13 6.75 -13.41
C PRO A 282 -30.84 6.02 -13.82
N VAL A 283 -29.66 6.60 -13.51
CA VAL A 283 -28.37 5.96 -13.75
C VAL A 283 -28.12 4.75 -12.84
N ASP A 284 -28.71 4.73 -11.64
CA ASP A 284 -28.60 3.60 -10.73
C ASP A 284 -29.40 2.40 -11.24
N ASP A 285 -30.60 2.63 -11.79
CA ASP A 285 -31.38 1.60 -12.48
C ASP A 285 -30.63 1.08 -13.71
N LYS A 286 -29.99 1.98 -14.47
CA LYS A 286 -29.17 1.60 -15.61
C LYS A 286 -28.00 0.71 -15.20
N TYR A 287 -27.34 1.03 -14.10
CA TYR A 287 -26.25 0.22 -13.56
C TYR A 287 -26.75 -1.17 -13.11
N ARG A 288 -27.90 -1.25 -12.44
CA ARG A 288 -28.52 -2.52 -12.04
C ARG A 288 -28.91 -3.38 -13.24
N GLU A 289 -29.45 -2.79 -14.30
CA GLU A 289 -29.73 -3.49 -15.57
C GLU A 289 -28.46 -4.13 -16.14
N VAL A 290 -27.36 -3.36 -16.20
CA VAL A 290 -26.07 -3.86 -16.68
C VAL A 290 -25.53 -5.00 -15.80
N ILE A 291 -25.66 -4.88 -14.48
CA ILE A 291 -25.27 -5.94 -13.54
C ILE A 291 -25.98 -7.26 -13.86
N GLU A 292 -27.30 -7.23 -14.08
CA GLU A 292 -28.05 -8.44 -14.41
C GLU A 292 -27.62 -9.01 -15.76
N ILE A 293 -27.34 -8.17 -16.76
CA ILE A 293 -26.83 -8.61 -18.06
C ILE A 293 -25.48 -9.33 -17.90
N VAL A 294 -24.55 -8.76 -17.14
CA VAL A 294 -23.22 -9.35 -16.90
C VAL A 294 -23.34 -10.64 -16.09
N ARG A 295 -24.18 -10.68 -15.05
CA ARG A 295 -24.39 -11.88 -14.23
C ARG A 295 -24.99 -13.04 -15.03
N ASN A 296 -25.88 -12.73 -15.98
CA ASN A 296 -26.51 -13.73 -16.84
C ASN A 296 -25.62 -14.20 -18.00
N ARG A 297 -24.50 -13.52 -18.28
CA ARG A 297 -23.43 -14.06 -19.12
C ARG A 297 -22.59 -15.02 -18.26
N LEU A 298 -22.97 -16.30 -18.22
CA LEU A 298 -22.12 -17.39 -17.72
C LEU A 298 -20.69 -17.22 -18.29
N PRO A 299 -19.61 -17.38 -17.50
CA PRO A 299 -18.28 -17.36 -18.04
C PRO A 299 -18.07 -18.66 -18.83
N ALA A 300 -18.27 -18.62 -20.15
CA ALA A 300 -17.47 -19.46 -21.02
C ALA A 300 -16.01 -19.15 -20.67
N GLU A 301 -15.23 -20.17 -20.31
CA GLU A 301 -13.83 -20.08 -19.94
C GLU A 301 -13.16 -18.94 -20.73
N ALA A 302 -12.87 -17.83 -20.03
CA ALA A 302 -12.28 -16.68 -20.70
C ALA A 302 -10.98 -17.14 -21.34
N ALA A 303 -10.83 -16.91 -22.63
CA ALA A 303 -9.63 -17.33 -23.34
C ALA A 303 -8.40 -16.85 -22.57
N LEU A 304 -7.47 -17.75 -22.27
CA LEU A 304 -6.26 -17.38 -21.52
C LEU A 304 -5.25 -16.63 -22.42
N TYR A 305 -5.40 -16.77 -23.74
CA TYR A 305 -4.51 -16.24 -24.76
C TYR A 305 -5.28 -15.58 -25.92
N THR A 306 -4.68 -14.56 -26.50
CA THR A 306 -5.05 -14.01 -27.82
C THR A 306 -3.90 -14.29 -28.78
N GLY A 307 -4.02 -15.36 -29.57
CA GLY A 307 -2.90 -15.87 -30.36
C GLY A 307 -1.84 -16.51 -29.46
N THR A 308 -0.62 -15.93 -29.44
CA THR A 308 0.52 -16.43 -28.66
C THR A 308 0.75 -15.70 -27.33
N GLU A 309 0.07 -14.57 -27.09
CA GLU A 309 0.26 -13.76 -25.90
C GLU A 309 -0.88 -13.99 -24.87
N PRO A 310 -0.57 -14.01 -23.56
CA PRO A 310 -1.60 -14.04 -22.53
C PRO A 310 -2.51 -12.80 -22.62
N ILE A 311 -3.82 -12.98 -22.48
CA ILE A 311 -4.80 -11.88 -22.60
C ILE A 311 -4.48 -10.70 -21.68
N TRP A 312 -3.99 -10.99 -20.48
CA TRP A 312 -3.67 -9.94 -19.52
C TRP A 312 -2.55 -9.01 -20.00
N VAL A 313 -1.58 -9.51 -20.78
CA VAL A 313 -0.54 -8.68 -21.40
C VAL A 313 -1.15 -7.76 -22.44
N THR A 314 -2.01 -8.31 -23.29
CA THR A 314 -2.74 -7.53 -24.30
C THR A 314 -3.64 -6.46 -23.67
N ASN A 315 -4.24 -6.75 -22.51
CA ASN A 315 -5.06 -5.77 -21.78
C ASN A 315 -4.22 -4.60 -21.24
N ILE A 316 -3.01 -4.84 -20.76
CA ILE A 316 -2.08 -3.77 -20.34
C ILE A 316 -1.71 -2.91 -21.55
N SER A 317 -1.38 -3.52 -22.69
CA SER A 317 -1.09 -2.79 -23.92
C SER A 317 -2.27 -1.95 -24.40
N ARG A 318 -3.49 -2.51 -24.38
CA ARG A 318 -4.73 -1.77 -24.70
C ARG A 318 -4.98 -0.62 -23.75
N ALA A 319 -4.70 -0.78 -22.45
CA ALA A 319 -4.81 0.31 -21.48
C ALA A 319 -3.82 1.43 -21.82
N ALA A 320 -2.59 1.10 -22.22
CA ALA A 320 -1.61 2.09 -22.68
C ALA A 320 -2.06 2.79 -23.97
N GLU A 321 -2.59 2.05 -24.95
CA GLU A 321 -3.10 2.61 -26.20
C GLU A 321 -4.30 3.55 -25.99
N ALA A 322 -5.21 3.20 -25.07
CA ALA A 322 -6.37 4.02 -24.73
C ALA A 322 -5.99 5.37 -24.11
N LEU A 323 -4.78 5.48 -23.56
CA LEU A 323 -4.22 6.72 -23.01
C LEU A 323 -3.62 7.63 -24.08
N ILE A 324 -3.20 7.11 -25.24
CA ILE A 324 -2.54 7.88 -26.30
C ILE A 324 -3.34 9.12 -26.75
N PRO A 325 -4.67 9.07 -26.97
CA PRO A 325 -5.44 10.26 -27.35
C PRO A 325 -5.42 11.38 -26.30
N TRP A 326 -5.08 11.05 -25.05
CA TRP A 326 -5.04 11.98 -23.91
C TRP A 326 -3.64 12.54 -23.65
N GLN A 327 -2.62 12.08 -24.40
CA GLN A 327 -1.28 12.70 -24.40
C GLN A 327 -1.36 14.08 -25.05
N THR A 328 -1.61 15.11 -24.25
CA THR A 328 -1.71 16.47 -24.78
C THR A 328 -0.35 16.97 -25.22
N GLY A 329 -0.21 17.21 -26.53
CA GLY A 329 0.84 18.02 -27.16
C GLY A 329 2.25 17.73 -26.67
N ARG A 330 3.01 16.92 -27.44
CA ARG A 330 4.48 16.80 -27.28
C ARG A 330 5.15 18.18 -27.41
N THR A 331 5.16 18.97 -26.36
CA THR A 331 6.22 19.97 -26.21
C THR A 331 7.48 19.19 -25.85
N GLN A 332 8.59 19.47 -26.51
CA GLN A 332 9.88 18.80 -26.28
C GLN A 332 10.31 18.82 -24.79
N ASN A 333 9.70 19.66 -23.96
CA ASN A 333 9.93 19.83 -22.52
C ASN A 333 9.09 18.90 -21.61
N GLY A 334 8.25 18.01 -22.15
CA GLY A 334 7.37 17.15 -21.34
C GLY A 334 8.12 16.14 -20.46
N ARG A 335 9.26 15.62 -20.95
CA ARG A 335 10.15 14.74 -20.16
C ARG A 335 10.87 15.47 -19.03
N GLU A 336 11.12 16.77 -19.17
CA GLU A 336 11.80 17.58 -18.14
C GLU A 336 10.90 17.86 -16.92
N ARG A 337 9.59 17.59 -17.01
CA ARG A 337 8.61 17.84 -15.94
C ARG A 337 8.30 16.59 -15.09
N ILE A 338 8.75 15.41 -15.49
CA ILE A 338 8.62 14.19 -14.67
C ILE A 338 9.81 14.17 -13.70
N PRO A 339 9.58 14.07 -12.38
CA PRO A 339 10.67 13.99 -11.42
C PRO A 339 11.58 12.77 -11.67
N ASN A 340 12.90 12.97 -11.70
CA ASN A 340 13.88 11.91 -11.91
C ASN A 340 13.96 10.90 -10.75
N GLU A 341 13.39 11.23 -9.59
CA GLU A 341 13.41 10.43 -8.36
C GLU A 341 12.30 9.38 -8.30
N LEU A 342 11.42 9.33 -9.32
CA LEU A 342 10.33 8.37 -9.34
C LEU A 342 10.84 6.95 -9.58
N ARG A 343 10.28 5.98 -8.83
CA ARG A 343 10.60 4.57 -8.98
C ARG A 343 10.38 4.10 -10.43
N GLU A 344 11.37 3.43 -10.98
CA GLU A 344 11.28 2.77 -12.28
C GLU A 344 11.06 1.27 -12.12
N ILE A 345 10.59 0.61 -13.19
CA ILE A 345 10.48 -0.84 -13.23
C ILE A 345 11.90 -1.42 -13.21
N SER A 346 12.19 -2.34 -12.29
CA SER A 346 13.47 -3.04 -12.26
C SER A 346 13.78 -3.71 -13.62
N GLY A 347 15.03 -3.60 -14.07
CA GLY A 347 15.48 -4.10 -15.39
C GLY A 347 15.35 -5.63 -15.60
N THR A 348 14.85 -6.35 -14.61
CA THR A 348 14.55 -7.79 -14.66
C THR A 348 13.16 -8.09 -15.24
N SER A 349 12.24 -7.11 -15.28
CA SER A 349 10.91 -7.31 -15.89
C SER A 349 11.01 -7.19 -17.42
N ARG A 350 10.80 -8.32 -18.12
CA ARG A 350 10.83 -8.39 -19.60
C ARG A 350 9.56 -7.86 -20.28
N PHE A 351 8.67 -7.19 -19.56
CA PHE A 351 7.35 -6.79 -20.06
C PHE A 351 7.38 -5.38 -20.70
N GLN A 352 7.59 -5.32 -22.02
CA GLN A 352 7.56 -4.04 -22.75
C GLN A 352 6.21 -3.28 -22.62
N GLY A 353 5.10 -4.00 -22.49
CA GLY A 353 3.77 -3.41 -22.33
C GLY A 353 3.61 -2.59 -21.04
N ILE A 354 4.11 -3.08 -19.91
CA ILE A 354 4.02 -2.34 -18.63
C ILE A 354 4.98 -1.15 -18.58
N VAL A 355 6.17 -1.28 -19.16
CA VAL A 355 7.11 -0.16 -19.31
C VAL A 355 6.47 0.97 -20.11
N SER A 356 5.84 0.62 -21.24
CA SER A 356 5.14 1.59 -22.09
C SER A 356 3.96 2.23 -21.36
N PHE A 357 3.17 1.44 -20.64
CA PHE A 357 2.05 1.91 -19.83
C PHE A 357 2.50 2.91 -18.76
N VAL A 358 3.50 2.57 -17.94
CA VAL A 358 4.00 3.43 -16.85
C VAL A 358 4.49 4.77 -17.40
N MET A 359 5.23 4.75 -18.51
CA MET A 359 5.71 5.97 -19.16
C MET A 359 4.55 6.86 -19.62
N ILE A 360 3.59 6.30 -20.38
CA ILE A 360 2.46 7.05 -20.92
C ILE A 360 1.57 7.60 -19.79
N ALA A 361 1.30 6.79 -18.76
CA ALA A 361 0.50 7.18 -17.61
C ALA A 361 1.11 8.39 -16.87
N ARG A 362 2.43 8.35 -16.59
CA ARG A 362 3.15 9.46 -15.97
C ARG A 362 3.14 10.72 -16.83
N GLU A 363 3.37 10.59 -18.13
CA GLU A 363 3.33 11.73 -19.07
C GLU A 363 1.96 12.45 -19.03
N ILE A 364 0.87 11.70 -19.01
CA ILE A 364 -0.49 12.27 -18.96
C ILE A 364 -0.74 12.95 -17.61
N PHE A 365 -0.39 12.28 -16.52
CA PHE A 365 -0.61 12.80 -15.18
C PHE A 365 0.12 14.13 -14.94
N PHE A 366 1.45 14.15 -15.15
CA PHE A 366 2.26 15.36 -14.95
C PHE A 366 1.94 16.44 -15.99
N GLY A 367 1.57 16.04 -17.22
CA GLY A 367 1.09 16.97 -18.24
C GLY A 367 -0.21 17.67 -17.83
N SER A 368 -1.13 16.96 -17.19
CA SER A 368 -2.38 17.52 -16.65
C SER A 368 -2.10 18.50 -15.49
N LEU A 369 -1.30 18.08 -14.51
CA LEU A 369 -0.92 18.93 -13.36
C LEU A 369 -0.31 20.26 -13.80
N ALA A 370 0.68 20.22 -14.68
CA ALA A 370 1.34 21.44 -15.14
C ALA A 370 0.38 22.39 -15.86
N ARG A 371 -0.62 21.85 -16.56
CA ARG A 371 -1.65 22.65 -17.23
C ARG A 371 -2.60 23.31 -16.24
N ILE A 372 -3.01 22.58 -15.19
CA ILE A 372 -3.85 23.13 -14.10
C ILE A 372 -3.10 24.28 -13.41
N GLU A 373 -1.79 24.12 -13.18
CA GLU A 373 -0.94 25.19 -12.63
C GLU A 373 -0.83 26.40 -13.56
N GLU A 374 -0.65 26.19 -14.87
CA GLU A 374 -0.62 27.27 -15.88
C GLU A 374 -1.95 28.03 -15.94
N GLN A 375 -3.09 27.33 -15.85
CA GLN A 375 -4.42 27.94 -15.81
C GLN A 375 -4.65 28.77 -14.53
N LYS A 376 -4.14 28.32 -13.37
CA LYS A 376 -4.19 29.08 -12.12
C LYS A 376 -3.35 30.37 -12.18
N LYS A 377 -2.27 30.39 -12.96
CA LYS A 377 -1.42 31.58 -13.15
C LYS A 377 -2.05 32.62 -14.08
N HIS A 378 -2.95 32.20 -14.98
CA HIS A 378 -3.63 33.07 -15.93
C HIS A 378 -5.15 32.81 -15.96
N PRO A 379 -5.88 33.18 -14.89
CA PRO A 379 -7.35 33.06 -14.88
C PRO A 379 -7.94 33.99 -15.96
N ARG A 380 -8.84 33.46 -16.77
CA ARG A 380 -9.56 34.21 -17.81
C ARG A 380 -10.61 35.14 -17.22
#